data_AF-A0A7C5P5I7-F1
#
_entry.id   AF-A0A7C5P5I7-F1
#
_cell.length_a   1.000
_cell.length_b   1.000
_cell.length_c   1.000
_cell.angle_alpha   90.00
_cell.angle_beta   90.00
_cell.angle_gamma   90.00
#
_symmetry.space_group_name_H-M   'P 1'
#
loop_
_entity.id
_entity.type
_entity.pdbx_description
1 polymer ?
#
loop_
_entity_poly.entity_id
_entity_poly.type
_entity_poly.pdbx_seq_one_letter_code
_entity_poly.pdbx_strand_id
1 'polypeptide(L)'
;MEALKPLVFKKGGKQRLGKGFSLDELKKVGLKPKQALKLGIPVDTRRRTVHEENVEKLKKLLEAKQQEAQKPKPKPREKPEQKAEQKEKREKTKRGKKEKSKT
;
A
#
# COMPACT_ATOMS: atom_id res chain seq x y z
N MET A 1 -4.44 21.67 7.03
CA MET A 1 -4.22 20.22 6.80
C MET A 1 -2.78 20.02 6.39
N GLU A 2 -1.99 19.35 7.21
CA GLU A 2 -0.57 19.15 6.95
C GLU A 2 -0.39 18.19 5.77
N ALA A 3 0.11 18.73 4.65
CA ALA A 3 0.27 17.95 3.43
C ALA A 3 1.46 17.00 3.61
N LEU A 4 1.17 15.71 3.51
CA LEU A 4 2.17 14.67 3.64
C LEU A 4 3.20 14.73 2.50
N LYS A 5 4.41 15.19 2.81
CA LYS A 5 5.49 15.34 1.83
C LYS A 5 6.55 14.25 2.02
N PRO A 6 6.88 13.48 0.98
CA PRO A 6 7.98 12.52 1.04
C PRO A 6 9.33 13.21 1.04
N LEU A 7 10.33 12.56 1.65
CA LEU A 7 11.73 12.96 1.54
C LEU A 7 12.32 12.41 0.25
N VAL A 8 13.01 13.27 -0.50
CA VAL A 8 13.71 12.92 -1.73
C VAL A 8 15.15 13.40 -1.61
N PHE A 9 16.08 12.54 -1.98
CA PHE A 9 17.51 12.82 -1.90
C PHE A 9 18.03 13.32 -3.26
N LYS A 10 18.81 14.41 -3.25
CA LYS A 10 19.56 14.87 -4.42
C LYS A 10 20.93 14.19 -4.49
N LYS A 11 21.54 14.22 -5.68
CA LYS A 11 22.96 13.89 -5.87
C LYS A 11 23.77 14.84 -4.97
N GLY A 12 24.47 14.30 -3.97
CA GLY A 12 25.14 15.07 -2.90
C GLY A 12 24.47 15.00 -1.51
N GLY A 13 23.54 14.07 -1.28
CA GLY A 13 23.03 13.75 0.06
C GLY A 13 22.02 14.75 0.65
N LYS A 14 21.82 15.92 0.01
CA LYS A 14 20.83 16.91 0.44
C LYS A 14 19.41 16.35 0.31
N GLN A 15 18.67 16.37 1.42
CA GLN A 15 17.26 16.02 1.47
C GLN A 15 16.38 17.20 1.07
N ARG A 16 15.28 16.92 0.39
CA ARG A 16 14.21 17.89 0.11
C ARG A 16 12.84 17.25 0.23
N LEU A 17 11.83 18.09 0.39
CA LEU A 17 10.44 17.66 0.31
C LEU A 17 10.03 17.49 -1.16
N GLY A 18 9.58 16.28 -1.49
CA GLY A 18 9.01 15.93 -2.79
C GLY A 18 7.54 16.35 -2.92
N LYS A 19 7.02 16.32 -4.15
CA LYS A 19 5.61 16.62 -4.44
C LYS A 19 4.66 15.52 -3.95
N GLY A 20 5.05 14.25 -4.10
CA GLY A 20 4.22 13.09 -3.76
C GLY A 20 5.02 11.79 -3.74
N PHE A 21 4.40 10.70 -3.30
CA PHE A 21 5.03 9.38 -3.13
C PHE A 21 5.18 8.66 -4.47
N SER A 22 6.26 7.90 -4.62
CA SER A 22 6.50 7.08 -5.81
C SER A 22 5.49 5.93 -5.88
N LEU A 23 5.22 5.44 -7.09
CA LEU A 23 4.42 4.24 -7.32
C LEU A 23 4.97 3.03 -6.58
N ASP A 24 6.29 2.88 -6.51
CA ASP A 24 6.91 1.70 -5.90
C ASP A 24 6.92 1.78 -4.37
N GLU A 25 6.98 3.00 -3.81
CA GLU A 25 6.74 3.25 -2.38
C GLU A 25 5.31 2.85 -1.99
N LEU A 26 4.31 3.24 -2.79
CA LEU A 26 2.90 2.86 -2.56
C LEU A 26 2.68 1.35 -2.68
N LYS A 27 3.30 0.69 -3.67
CA LYS A 27 3.22 -0.77 -3.84
C LYS A 27 3.78 -1.53 -2.65
N LYS A 28 4.90 -1.09 -2.06
CA LYS A 28 5.47 -1.70 -0.84
C LYS A 28 4.53 -1.69 0.35
N VAL A 29 3.59 -0.73 0.36
CA VAL A 29 2.57 -0.58 1.41
C VAL A 29 1.23 -1.22 0.99
N GLY A 30 1.15 -1.80 -0.21
CA GLY A 30 -0.07 -2.42 -0.73
C GLY A 30 -1.13 -1.42 -1.22
N LEU A 31 -0.77 -0.14 -1.41
CA LEU A 31 -1.68 0.88 -1.90
C LEU A 31 -1.66 1.00 -3.43
N LYS A 32 -2.86 1.04 -4.03
CA LYS A 32 -3.00 1.44 -5.44
C LYS A 32 -2.95 2.98 -5.56
N PRO A 33 -2.41 3.55 -6.65
CA PRO A 33 -2.34 5.01 -6.85
C PRO A 33 -3.70 5.70 -6.74
N LYS A 34 -4.74 5.06 -7.31
CA LYS A 34 -6.13 5.55 -7.22
C LYS A 34 -6.66 5.56 -5.78
N GLN A 35 -6.29 4.57 -4.97
CA GLN A 35 -6.68 4.52 -3.55
C GLN A 35 -5.93 5.57 -2.73
N ALA A 36 -4.63 5.74 -2.99
CA ALA A 36 -3.81 6.76 -2.33
C ALA A 36 -4.37 8.18 -2.54
N LEU A 37 -4.78 8.52 -3.79
CA LEU A 37 -5.42 9.80 -4.09
C LEU A 37 -6.75 10.01 -3.34
N LYS A 38 -7.58 8.96 -3.23
CA LYS A 38 -8.82 9.01 -2.42
C LYS A 38 -8.54 9.23 -0.94
N LEU A 39 -7.43 8.71 -0.44
CA LEU A 39 -6.95 8.92 0.92
C LEU A 39 -6.27 10.28 1.11
N GLY A 40 -6.18 11.13 0.08
CA GLY A 40 -5.48 12.42 0.15
C GLY A 40 -3.95 12.30 0.21
N ILE A 41 -3.39 11.14 -0.15
CA ILE A 41 -1.94 10.95 -0.25
C ILE A 41 -1.49 11.43 -1.63
N PRO A 42 -0.58 12.41 -1.72
CA PRO A 42 -0.09 12.90 -3.00
C PRO A 42 0.77 11.84 -3.68
N VAL A 43 0.53 11.60 -4.97
CA VAL A 43 1.23 10.60 -5.76
C VAL A 43 2.07 11.27 -6.85
N ASP A 44 3.33 10.85 -6.98
CA ASP A 44 4.25 11.28 -8.04
C ASP A 44 4.55 10.09 -8.96
N THR A 45 3.80 9.99 -10.06
CA THR A 45 3.89 8.87 -11.02
C THR A 45 5.19 8.87 -11.82
N ARG A 46 5.93 9.99 -11.85
CA ARG A 46 7.18 10.13 -12.61
C ARG A 46 8.39 9.57 -11.87
N ARG A 47 8.34 9.52 -10.53
CA ARG A 47 9.46 9.04 -9.70
C ARG A 47 9.41 7.51 -9.57
N ARG A 48 10.53 6.85 -9.85
CA ARG A 48 10.74 5.39 -9.67
C ARG A 48 11.65 5.04 -8.49
N THR A 49 12.22 6.04 -7.81
CA THR A 49 13.08 5.80 -6.64
C THR A 49 12.23 5.43 -5.43
N VAL A 50 12.77 4.53 -4.62
CA VAL A 50 12.13 4.08 -3.39
C VAL A 50 13.01 4.43 -2.21
N HIS A 51 12.46 5.15 -1.25
CA HIS A 51 13.13 5.48 0.01
C HIS A 51 12.41 4.80 1.17
N GLU A 52 13.16 4.09 2.00
CA GLU A 52 12.58 3.31 3.12
C GLU A 52 11.93 4.22 4.16
N GLU A 53 12.54 5.38 4.44
CA GLU A 53 11.96 6.42 5.31
C GLU A 53 10.55 6.85 4.87
N ASN A 54 10.29 6.90 3.56
CA ASN A 54 8.97 7.27 3.03
C ASN A 54 7.97 6.12 3.18
N VAL A 55 8.42 4.87 3.00
CA VAL A 55 7.59 3.68 3.20
C VAL A 55 7.15 3.58 4.66
N GLU A 56 8.06 3.83 5.60
CA GLU A 56 7.73 3.88 7.03
C GLU A 56 6.74 4.99 7.37
N LYS A 57 6.90 6.19 6.78
CA LYS A 57 5.93 7.28 6.92
C LYS A 57 4.55 6.87 6.42
N LEU A 58 4.46 6.23 5.26
CA LEU A 58 3.19 5.73 4.72
C LEU A 58 2.53 4.69 5.65
N LYS A 59 3.31 3.76 6.20
CA LYS A 59 2.81 2.77 7.17
C LYS A 59 2.24 3.45 8.42
N LYS A 60 2.99 4.39 9.01
CA LYS A 60 2.55 5.13 10.21
C LYS A 60 1.24 5.88 9.99
N LEU A 61 1.00 6.38 8.77
CA LEU A 61 -0.24 7.10 8.47
C LEU A 61 -1.42 6.20 8.22
N LEU A 62 -1.18 5.04 7.59
CA LEU A 62 -2.24 4.04 7.48
C LEU A 62 -2.64 3.57 8.88
N GLU A 63 -1.67 3.35 9.75
CA GLU A 63 -1.92 3.02 11.15
C GLU A 63 -2.64 4.17 11.86
N ALA A 64 -2.24 5.42 11.67
CA ALA A 64 -2.92 6.59 12.24
C ALA A 64 -4.35 6.73 11.73
N LYS A 65 -4.61 6.53 10.42
CA LYS A 65 -5.95 6.55 9.85
C LYS A 65 -6.81 5.39 10.32
N GLN A 66 -6.20 4.22 10.49
CA GLN A 66 -6.85 3.06 11.09
C GLN A 66 -7.17 3.35 12.56
N GLN A 67 -6.30 4.01 13.32
CA GLN A 67 -6.54 4.41 14.70
C GLN A 67 -7.56 5.56 14.83
N GLU A 68 -7.63 6.48 13.86
CA GLU A 68 -8.72 7.46 13.77
C GLU A 68 -10.05 6.77 13.49
N ALA A 69 -10.05 5.74 12.63
CA ALA A 69 -11.21 4.90 12.38
C ALA A 69 -11.51 3.93 13.55
N GLN A 70 -10.51 3.60 14.37
CA GLN A 70 -10.54 2.66 15.49
C GLN A 70 -10.31 3.33 16.86
N LYS A 71 -10.76 4.56 17.08
CA LYS A 71 -11.11 4.91 18.47
C LYS A 71 -12.12 3.83 18.94
N PRO A 72 -11.80 3.07 20.00
CA PRO A 72 -12.01 3.54 21.36
C PRO A 72 -10.68 3.92 22.02
N LYS A 73 -10.67 4.47 23.25
CA LYS A 73 -9.43 4.52 24.06
C LYS A 73 -8.72 3.12 24.05
N PRO A 74 -7.46 3.02 24.52
CA PRO A 74 -6.17 2.86 23.83
C PRO A 74 -5.77 1.41 23.40
N LYS A 75 -4.54 1.30 22.84
CA LYS A 75 -3.78 0.21 22.14
C LYS A 75 -3.74 -1.19 22.78
N PRO A 76 -3.33 -2.22 21.99
CA PRO A 76 -1.99 -2.80 22.26
C PRO A 76 -1.15 -3.13 21.01
N ARG A 77 0.18 -3.11 21.20
CA ARG A 77 1.23 -3.53 20.27
C ARG A 77 1.21 -5.05 20.12
N GLU A 78 1.40 -5.63 18.92
CA GLU A 78 2.17 -6.88 18.69
C GLU A 78 2.69 -6.94 17.23
N LYS A 79 3.96 -7.33 17.04
CA LYS A 79 4.55 -7.75 15.75
C LYS A 79 4.14 -9.22 15.48
N PRO A 80 3.99 -9.68 14.21
CA PRO A 80 5.03 -10.57 13.64
C PRO A 80 5.19 -10.44 12.09
N GLU A 81 6.39 -10.56 11.51
CA GLU A 81 6.93 -11.78 10.88
C GLU A 81 5.91 -12.61 10.07
N GLN A 82 6.05 -12.67 8.73
CA GLN A 82 6.29 -13.93 7.98
C GLN A 82 6.31 -13.75 6.45
N LYS A 83 7.26 -14.48 5.86
CA LYS A 83 7.59 -14.67 4.45
C LYS A 83 6.54 -15.51 3.70
N ALA A 84 6.55 -15.33 2.38
CA ALA A 84 6.45 -16.34 1.33
C ALA A 84 5.11 -17.08 1.08
N GLU A 85 4.93 -17.38 -0.22
CA GLU A 85 3.98 -18.34 -0.80
C GLU A 85 2.48 -18.05 -0.73
N GLN A 86 1.95 -17.52 -1.84
CA GLN A 86 1.04 -18.28 -2.71
C GLN A 86 0.67 -17.46 -3.95
N LYS A 87 1.54 -17.55 -4.97
CA LYS A 87 1.18 -17.44 -6.39
C LYS A 87 1.36 -18.83 -6.98
N GLU A 88 0.53 -19.17 -7.98
CA GLU A 88 0.42 -20.48 -8.69
C GLU A 88 -0.43 -21.51 -7.93
N LYS A 89 -1.65 -21.84 -8.36
CA LYS A 89 -2.03 -22.36 -9.69
C LYS A 89 -3.32 -21.66 -10.16
N ARG A 90 -3.32 -20.88 -11.26
CA ARG A 90 -3.61 -21.33 -12.65
C ARG A 90 -4.82 -22.29 -12.67
N GLU A 91 -6.02 -21.80 -12.95
CA GLU A 91 -6.59 -21.59 -14.30
C GLU A 91 -6.84 -22.91 -15.07
N LYS A 92 -8.07 -23.06 -15.60
CA LYS A 92 -8.66 -24.15 -16.43
C LYS A 92 -9.38 -25.20 -15.57
N THR A 93 -10.67 -25.55 -15.72
CA THR A 93 -11.61 -25.60 -16.86
C THR A 93 -13.06 -25.46 -16.35
N LYS A 94 -13.83 -24.48 -16.83
CA LYS A 94 -14.91 -24.64 -17.83
C LYS A 94 -16.10 -25.53 -17.41
N ARG A 95 -17.26 -24.85 -17.33
CA ARG A 95 -18.58 -25.24 -17.85
C ARG A 95 -19.31 -26.36 -17.11
N GLY A 96 -20.39 -25.96 -16.44
CA GLY A 96 -21.44 -26.87 -16.00
C GLY A 96 -22.13 -27.57 -17.17
N LYS A 97 -22.60 -28.78 -16.89
CA LYS A 97 -23.72 -29.40 -17.59
C LYS A 97 -24.59 -30.06 -16.54
N LYS A 98 -25.77 -29.48 -16.35
CA LYS A 98 -26.87 -29.95 -15.52
C LYS A 98 -27.91 -30.45 -16.52
N GLU A 99 -28.22 -31.75 -16.53
CA GLU A 99 -29.43 -32.37 -17.14
C GLU A 99 -29.25 -33.90 -17.00
N LYS A 100 -29.95 -34.56 -16.06
CA LYS A 100 -31.32 -35.10 -16.17
C LYS A 100 -31.47 -36.17 -17.26
N SER A 101 -31.22 -37.43 -16.89
CA SER A 101 -31.91 -38.63 -17.39
C SER A 101 -32.68 -39.17 -16.17
N LYS A 102 -34.01 -39.41 -16.12
CA LYS A 102 -35.04 -39.87 -17.06
C LYS A 102 -34.73 -41.23 -17.68
N THR A 103 -34.88 -42.28 -16.88
CA THR A 103 -35.60 -43.53 -17.23
C THR A 103 -36.08 -44.15 -15.93
#